data_AF-A0A2W5SNC7-F1
#
_entry.id   AF-A0A2W5SNC7-F1
#
_cell.length_a   1.000
_cell.length_b   1.000
_cell.length_c   1.000
_cell.angle_alpha   90.00
_cell.angle_beta   90.00
_cell.angle_gamma   90.00
#
_symmetry.space_group_name_H-M   'P 1'
#
loop_
_entity.id
_entity.type
_entity.pdbx_description
1 polymer ?
#
loop_
_entity_poly.entity_id
_entity_poly.type
_entity_poly.pdbx_seq_one_letter_code
_entity_poly.pdbx_strand_id
1 'polypeptide(L)'
;MQARRRRASVSSPGKWLSNFRNRIALDLYVGRNPFVWEGNALQMAYILSPDTGVTDRILADAASQLSAGSVALCGVIQRETQADAGHRCHMDLRILPDGPDLRISQDRGRLARGCRLDPDALETAVAETARRLSAETDLLIINKFGKHEAMGRGFRTVIATAIEINVPVLLGVNVLNLEAFEQFSGGVAVRLECQAASVLRWAERSKLFPTTDFESPDGLGKQFTRPAISADLPMQPRVGHHNQ
;
A
#
# COMPACT_ATOMS: atom_id res chain seq x y z
N MET A 1 9.21 -59.90 -12.46
CA MET A 1 10.36 -59.03 -12.11
C MET A 1 10.14 -57.65 -12.72
N GLN A 2 9.94 -56.64 -11.87
CA GLN A 2 9.49 -55.30 -12.25
C GLN A 2 10.60 -54.48 -12.93
N ALA A 3 10.19 -53.73 -13.95
CA ALA A 3 10.97 -52.69 -14.62
C ALA A 3 11.09 -51.42 -13.74
N ARG A 4 12.25 -50.76 -13.76
CA ARG A 4 12.40 -49.37 -13.31
C ARG A 4 13.50 -48.65 -14.11
N ARG A 5 13.11 -48.02 -15.22
CA ARG A 5 13.83 -46.86 -15.79
C ARG A 5 13.29 -45.60 -15.10
N ARG A 6 14.17 -44.82 -14.46
CA ARG A 6 13.84 -43.52 -13.87
C ARG A 6 13.66 -42.50 -15.01
N ARG A 7 12.47 -41.92 -15.15
CA ARG A 7 12.26 -40.61 -15.78
C ARG A 7 12.15 -39.57 -14.67
N ALA A 8 12.96 -38.51 -14.77
CA ALA A 8 12.74 -37.28 -14.02
C ALA A 8 11.45 -36.62 -14.54
N SER A 9 10.50 -36.36 -13.64
CA SER A 9 9.31 -35.58 -13.94
C SER A 9 9.43 -34.18 -13.33
N VAL A 10 9.36 -33.20 -14.21
CA VAL A 10 9.21 -31.76 -13.98
C VAL A 10 8.20 -31.47 -12.86
N SER A 11 8.62 -30.72 -11.86
CA SER A 11 7.75 -30.17 -10.80
C SER A 11 6.96 -28.97 -11.36
N SER A 12 5.64 -29.11 -11.40
CA SER A 12 4.69 -28.07 -11.78
C SER A 12 4.51 -27.04 -10.65
N PRO A 13 4.67 -25.72 -10.90
CA PRO A 13 4.44 -24.68 -9.90
C PRO A 13 2.95 -24.29 -9.86
N GLY A 14 2.24 -24.61 -8.78
CA GLY A 14 0.82 -24.26 -8.69
C GLY A 14 0.06 -24.69 -7.43
N LYS A 15 0.70 -24.77 -6.26
CA LYS A 15 0.03 -25.21 -5.01
C LYS A 15 0.18 -24.22 -3.83
N TRP A 16 0.24 -22.91 -4.09
CA TRP A 16 0.32 -21.90 -3.03
C TRP A 16 -1.01 -21.18 -2.72
N LEU A 17 -2.03 -21.27 -3.59
CA LEU A 17 -3.28 -20.50 -3.44
C LEU A 17 -4.47 -21.27 -2.81
N SER A 18 -4.42 -22.61 -2.74
CA SER A 18 -5.57 -23.40 -2.29
C SER A 18 -5.66 -23.61 -0.76
N ASN A 19 -4.60 -23.30 0.00
CA ASN A 19 -4.55 -23.51 1.45
C ASN A 19 -4.86 -22.25 2.28
N PHE A 20 -5.04 -21.09 1.64
CA PHE A 20 -5.20 -19.81 2.35
C PHE A 20 -6.64 -19.57 2.83
N ARG A 21 -7.64 -19.96 2.03
CA ARG A 21 -9.08 -19.75 2.35
C ARG A 21 -9.56 -20.53 3.57
N ASN A 22 -9.00 -21.70 3.86
CA ASN A 22 -9.42 -22.53 4.99
C ASN A 22 -8.77 -22.18 6.34
N ARG A 23 -7.67 -21.40 6.34
CA ARG A 23 -6.98 -21.06 7.60
C ARG A 23 -7.58 -19.84 8.29
N ILE A 24 -8.12 -18.90 7.52
CA ILE A 24 -8.81 -17.70 8.04
C ILE A 24 -10.12 -18.08 8.76
N ALA A 25 -10.80 -19.14 8.31
CA ALA A 25 -12.07 -19.56 8.90
C ALA A 25 -11.92 -20.23 10.28
N LEU A 26 -10.77 -20.86 10.57
CA LEU A 26 -10.58 -21.64 11.80
C LEU A 26 -10.09 -20.77 12.97
N ASP A 27 -9.32 -19.71 12.70
CA ASP A 27 -8.88 -18.75 13.72
C ASP A 27 -10.05 -17.90 14.27
N LEU A 28 -11.20 -17.89 13.59
CA LEU A 28 -12.40 -17.16 13.98
C LEU A 28 -13.26 -17.87 15.06
N TYR A 29 -13.03 -19.16 15.33
CA TYR A 29 -13.96 -19.96 16.16
C TYR A 29 -13.52 -20.16 17.62
N VAL A 30 -12.31 -19.76 18.01
CA VAL A 30 -11.80 -19.91 19.40
C VAL A 30 -11.74 -18.56 20.11
N GLY A 31 -12.91 -18.03 20.46
CA GLY A 31 -13.25 -17.38 21.74
C GLY A 31 -12.26 -16.45 22.48
N ARG A 32 -11.35 -15.74 21.81
CA ARG A 32 -10.57 -14.60 22.38
C ARG A 32 -9.90 -13.83 21.24
N ASN A 33 -10.58 -12.83 20.69
CA ASN A 33 -10.05 -12.02 19.59
C ASN A 33 -9.64 -10.63 20.14
N PRO A 34 -8.33 -10.29 20.22
CA PRO A 34 -7.88 -8.94 20.59
C PRO A 34 -8.08 -7.90 19.46
N PHE A 35 -8.76 -8.28 18.38
CA PHE A 35 -8.90 -7.55 17.12
C PHE A 35 -10.36 -7.20 16.82
N VAL A 36 -11.06 -6.60 17.78
CA VAL A 36 -12.31 -5.89 17.49
C VAL A 36 -11.92 -4.57 16.83
N TRP A 37 -11.93 -4.53 15.50
CA TRP A 37 -11.62 -3.33 14.72
C TRP A 37 -12.93 -2.65 14.33
N GLU A 38 -13.23 -1.50 14.94
CA GLU A 38 -14.33 -0.64 14.52
C GLU A 38 -14.00 0.00 13.15
N GLY A 39 -14.92 -0.15 12.18
CA GLY A 39 -15.12 0.65 10.95
C GLY A 39 -13.94 1.00 10.04
N ASN A 40 -12.90 1.68 10.55
CA ASN A 40 -11.93 2.48 9.76
C ASN A 40 -10.53 1.89 9.67
N ALA A 41 -10.25 0.76 10.33
CA ALA A 41 -8.90 0.17 10.42
C ALA A 41 -8.27 -0.30 9.09
N LEU A 42 -9.03 -0.28 7.99
CA LEU A 42 -8.54 -0.68 6.66
C LEU A 42 -8.19 0.50 5.74
N GLN A 43 -8.48 1.75 6.14
CA GLN A 43 -8.24 2.92 5.30
C GLN A 43 -6.85 3.52 5.46
N MET A 44 -6.18 3.36 6.60
CA MET A 44 -4.84 3.92 6.81
C MET A 44 -3.93 2.93 7.51
N ALA A 45 -2.73 2.75 6.96
CA ALA A 45 -1.67 2.00 7.58
C ALA A 45 -0.34 2.73 7.46
N TYR A 46 0.58 2.40 8.37
CA TYR A 46 1.92 2.94 8.34
C TYR A 46 2.98 1.91 8.68
N ILE A 47 4.17 2.11 8.13
CA ILE A 47 5.40 1.45 8.56
C ILE A 47 6.33 2.47 9.19
N LEU A 48 7.14 1.99 10.12
CA LEU A 48 8.13 2.81 10.81
C LEU A 48 9.36 1.95 11.09
N SER A 49 10.53 2.54 10.87
CA SER A 49 11.83 1.96 11.22
C SER A 49 12.70 3.04 11.87
N PRO A 50 13.51 2.70 12.90
CA PRO A 50 14.53 3.61 13.41
C PRO A 50 15.68 3.81 12.40
N ASP A 51 15.85 2.88 11.46
CA ASP A 51 16.94 2.89 10.50
C ASP A 51 16.62 3.74 9.28
N THR A 52 17.55 4.62 8.92
CA THR A 52 17.40 5.55 7.80
C THR A 52 17.28 4.79 6.47
N GLY A 53 16.27 5.16 5.66
CA GLY A 53 16.03 4.61 4.33
C GLY A 53 15.37 3.22 4.30
N VAL A 54 15.18 2.56 5.45
CA VAL A 54 14.50 1.25 5.48
C VAL A 54 13.04 1.38 5.04
N THR A 55 12.30 2.36 5.57
CA THR A 55 10.90 2.58 5.17
C THR A 55 10.79 2.87 3.67
N ASP A 56 11.67 3.73 3.16
CA ASP A 56 11.70 4.11 1.74
C ASP A 56 11.92 2.90 0.83
N ARG A 57 12.90 2.03 1.17
CA ARG A 57 13.15 0.78 0.44
C ARG A 57 11.95 -0.17 0.48
N ILE A 58 11.34 -0.36 1.65
CA ILE A 58 10.18 -1.26 1.79
C ILE A 58 8.97 -0.75 1.00
N LEU A 59 8.72 0.56 0.99
CA LEU A 59 7.64 1.15 0.19
C LEU A 59 7.91 1.03 -1.31
N ALA A 60 9.15 1.24 -1.74
CA ALA A 60 9.53 1.08 -3.14
C ALA A 60 9.39 -0.38 -3.62
N ASP A 61 9.81 -1.35 -2.81
CA ASP A 61 9.65 -2.78 -3.08
C ASP A 61 8.17 -3.17 -3.13
N ALA A 62 7.38 -2.75 -2.13
CA ALA A 62 5.94 -3.00 -2.11
C ALA A 62 5.23 -2.39 -3.33
N ALA A 63 5.55 -1.14 -3.71
CA ALA A 63 4.99 -0.51 -4.89
C ALA A 63 5.34 -1.29 -6.17
N SER A 64 6.57 -1.78 -6.29
CA SER A 64 6.98 -2.60 -7.44
C SER A 64 6.17 -3.90 -7.54
N GLN A 65 5.97 -4.60 -6.41
CA GLN A 65 5.24 -5.86 -6.38
C GLN A 65 3.73 -5.67 -6.61
N LEU A 66 3.13 -4.62 -6.03
CA LEU A 66 1.72 -4.28 -6.23
C LEU A 66 1.43 -3.87 -7.68
N SER A 67 2.30 -3.05 -8.29
CA SER A 67 2.18 -2.70 -9.71
C SER A 67 2.26 -3.92 -10.62
N ALA A 68 3.13 -4.89 -10.31
CA ALA A 68 3.19 -6.16 -11.05
C ALA A 68 1.92 -7.01 -10.91
N GLY A 69 1.16 -6.83 -9.82
CA GLY A 69 -0.16 -7.43 -9.59
C GLY A 69 -1.34 -6.61 -10.14
N SER A 70 -1.09 -5.61 -11.00
CA SER A 70 -2.12 -4.73 -11.58
C SER A 70 -2.94 -3.95 -10.55
N VAL A 71 -2.34 -3.59 -9.42
CA VAL A 71 -2.95 -2.67 -8.44
C VAL A 71 -2.79 -1.23 -8.95
N ALA A 72 -3.90 -0.48 -8.99
CA ALA A 72 -3.90 0.91 -9.41
C ALA A 72 -3.30 1.81 -8.31
N LEU A 73 -1.99 1.99 -8.34
CA LEU A 73 -1.27 2.81 -7.37
C LEU A 73 -1.31 4.31 -7.73
N CYS A 74 -1.44 5.15 -6.70
CA CYS A 74 -1.16 6.57 -6.75
C CYS A 74 -0.16 6.93 -5.64
N GLY A 75 0.49 8.09 -5.73
CA GLY A 75 1.37 8.60 -4.68
C GLY A 75 2.82 8.72 -5.09
N VAL A 76 3.71 8.63 -4.10
CA VAL A 76 5.15 8.82 -4.26
C VAL A 76 5.95 7.79 -3.49
N ILE A 77 7.01 7.29 -4.13
CA ILE A 77 8.07 6.50 -3.48
C ILE A 77 9.40 7.21 -3.66
N GLN A 78 10.30 7.03 -2.70
CA GLN A 78 11.67 7.54 -2.86
C GLN A 78 12.48 6.59 -3.74
N ARG A 79 13.25 7.15 -4.67
CA ARG A 79 14.24 6.42 -5.47
C ARG A 79 15.61 6.53 -4.85
N GLU A 80 16.34 5.42 -4.82
CA GLU A 80 17.77 5.46 -4.52
C GLU A 80 18.49 6.09 -5.71
N THR A 81 18.90 7.35 -5.56
CA THR A 81 19.79 8.01 -6.53
C THR A 81 21.20 7.43 -6.35
N GLN A 82 21.83 6.92 -7.42
CA GLN A 82 23.28 6.70 -7.39
C GLN A 82 23.93 8.05 -7.10
N ALA A 83 24.61 8.15 -5.95
CA ALA A 83 25.40 9.31 -5.64
C ALA A 83 26.57 9.35 -6.64
N ASP A 84 26.45 10.17 -7.68
CA ASP A 84 27.61 10.56 -8.48
C ASP A 84 28.70 11.05 -7.52
N ALA A 85 29.95 10.70 -7.83
CA ALA A 85 31.12 10.66 -6.92
C ALA A 85 31.53 11.97 -6.21
N GLY A 86 30.65 12.97 -6.11
CA GLY A 86 30.85 14.21 -5.35
C GLY A 86 29.64 14.71 -4.53
N HIS A 87 28.43 14.13 -4.66
CA HIS A 87 27.22 14.70 -4.05
C HIS A 87 26.43 13.66 -3.24
N ARG A 88 26.59 13.72 -1.91
CA ARG A 88 26.17 12.67 -0.96
C ARG A 88 24.70 12.70 -0.52
N CYS A 89 23.84 13.55 -1.05
CA CYS A 89 22.51 13.74 -0.43
C CYS A 89 21.39 14.12 -1.41
N HIS A 90 21.29 13.46 -2.56
CA HIS A 90 20.12 13.65 -3.41
C HIS A 90 18.92 12.84 -2.90
N MET A 91 17.74 13.45 -2.90
CA MET A 91 16.47 12.79 -2.65
C MET A 91 15.59 12.96 -3.88
N ASP A 92 15.25 11.84 -4.51
CA ASP A 92 14.37 11.77 -5.67
C ASP A 92 13.07 11.06 -5.30
N LEU A 93 11.94 11.65 -5.68
CA LEU A 93 10.63 10.98 -5.62
C LEU A 93 10.24 10.49 -7.00
N ARG A 94 9.78 9.26 -7.11
CA ARG A 94 9.00 8.80 -8.26
C ARG A 94 7.52 9.05 -8.01
N ILE A 95 6.87 9.75 -8.93
CA ILE A 95 5.40 9.81 -8.97
C ILE A 95 4.85 8.49 -9.50
N LEU A 96 3.93 7.87 -8.76
CA LEU A 96 3.26 6.63 -9.16
C LEU A 96 2.03 6.91 -10.07
N PRO A 97 1.62 5.93 -10.89
CA PRO A 97 2.29 4.65 -11.13
C PRO A 97 3.48 4.75 -12.11
N ASP A 98 3.43 5.73 -13.01
CA ASP A 98 4.30 5.88 -14.19
C ASP A 98 4.75 7.33 -14.41
N GLY A 99 4.68 8.16 -13.37
CA GLY A 99 5.02 9.57 -13.45
C GLY A 99 6.53 9.85 -13.39
N PRO A 100 6.90 11.14 -13.45
CA PRO A 100 8.30 11.55 -13.49
C PRO A 100 9.03 11.26 -12.17
N ASP A 101 10.36 11.18 -12.26
CA ASP A 101 11.23 11.30 -11.10
C ASP A 101 11.50 12.80 -10.85
N LEU A 102 11.26 13.26 -9.61
CA LEU A 102 11.41 14.65 -9.18
C LEU A 102 12.48 14.75 -8.09
N ARG A 103 13.51 15.57 -8.35
CA ARG A 103 14.53 15.92 -7.37
C ARG A 103 13.93 16.88 -6.35
N ILE A 104 13.72 16.40 -5.12
CA ILE A 104 13.15 17.17 -4.01
C ILE A 104 14.21 17.69 -3.03
N SER A 105 15.49 17.66 -3.42
CA SER A 105 16.60 18.11 -2.59
C SER A 105 17.43 19.17 -3.32
N GLN A 106 17.72 20.28 -2.63
CA GLN A 106 18.62 21.33 -3.08
C GLN A 106 20.07 20.98 -2.73
N ASP A 107 20.96 21.10 -3.72
CA ASP A 107 22.40 21.11 -3.47
C ASP A 107 22.80 22.47 -2.87
N ARG A 108 23.40 22.44 -1.69
CA ARG A 108 23.87 23.64 -0.97
C ARG A 108 25.37 23.89 -1.17
N GLY A 109 25.99 23.18 -2.11
CA GLY A 109 27.39 23.28 -2.44
C GLY A 109 28.26 22.26 -1.69
N ARG A 110 29.48 22.06 -2.19
CA ARG A 110 30.42 20.97 -1.80
C ARG A 110 30.80 20.93 -0.31
N LEU A 111 30.58 22.00 0.45
CA LEU A 111 30.92 22.09 1.87
C LEU A 111 29.70 21.97 2.81
N ALA A 112 28.48 21.89 2.27
CA ALA A 112 27.29 21.77 3.08
C ALA A 112 27.13 20.34 3.64
N ARG A 113 26.81 20.23 4.94
CA ARG A 113 26.45 18.96 5.55
C ARG A 113 24.97 18.67 5.30
N GLY A 114 24.70 17.84 4.29
CA GLY A 114 23.36 17.40 3.92
C GLY A 114 22.65 18.34 2.95
N CYS A 115 21.72 17.78 2.19
CA CYS A 115 20.85 18.56 1.32
C CYS A 115 19.64 19.08 2.10
N ARG A 116 19.10 20.19 1.64
CA ARG A 116 17.84 20.74 2.14
C ARG A 116 16.73 20.28 1.22
N LEU A 117 15.56 20.02 1.79
CA LEU A 117 14.36 19.78 1.01
C LEU A 117 14.07 21.01 0.13
N ASP A 118 13.83 20.78 -1.15
CA ASP A 118 13.31 21.78 -2.08
C ASP A 118 11.79 21.89 -1.91
N PRO A 119 11.26 23.00 -1.36
CA PRO A 119 9.83 23.14 -1.15
C PRO A 119 9.05 23.19 -2.45
N ASP A 120 9.58 23.83 -3.49
CA ASP A 120 8.86 24.02 -4.77
C ASP A 120 8.77 22.69 -5.53
N ALA A 121 9.83 21.89 -5.50
CA ALA A 121 9.80 20.54 -6.06
C ALA A 121 8.89 19.60 -5.26
N LEU A 122 8.83 19.73 -3.93
CA LEU A 122 7.88 18.98 -3.12
C LEU A 122 6.43 19.36 -3.46
N GLU A 123 6.12 20.65 -3.54
CA GLU A 123 4.77 21.12 -3.92
C GLU A 123 4.38 20.66 -5.33
N THR A 124 5.35 20.60 -6.25
CA THR A 124 5.15 20.01 -7.59
C THR A 124 4.76 18.53 -7.48
N ALA A 125 5.44 17.75 -6.63
CA ALA A 125 5.12 16.35 -6.40
C ALA A 125 3.73 16.16 -5.77
N VAL A 126 3.37 17.03 -4.81
CA VAL A 126 2.04 17.05 -4.18
C VAL A 126 0.96 17.35 -5.21
N ALA A 127 1.12 18.39 -6.02
CA ALA A 127 0.15 18.78 -7.04
C ALA A 127 -0.04 17.68 -8.10
N GLU A 128 1.04 17.08 -8.58
CA GLU A 128 0.96 15.99 -9.56
C GLU A 128 0.30 14.73 -8.96
N THR A 129 0.57 14.42 -7.70
CA THR A 129 -0.10 13.31 -7.00
C THR A 129 -1.60 13.60 -6.83
N ALA A 130 -1.96 14.80 -6.39
CA ALA A 130 -3.35 15.22 -6.22
C ALA A 130 -4.14 15.11 -7.53
N ARG A 131 -3.52 15.51 -8.66
CA ARG A 131 -4.13 15.43 -10.00
C ARG A 131 -4.39 13.99 -10.46
N ARG A 132 -3.57 13.03 -10.02
CA ARG A 132 -3.67 11.61 -10.38
C ARG A 132 -4.60 10.82 -9.47
N LEU A 133 -4.79 11.28 -8.23
CA LEU A 133 -5.65 10.62 -7.27
C LEU A 133 -7.11 10.64 -7.73
N SER A 134 -7.76 9.48 -7.69
CA SER A 134 -9.17 9.31 -8.06
C SER A 134 -9.79 8.13 -7.34
N ALA A 135 -11.12 8.00 -7.39
CA ALA A 135 -11.85 6.87 -6.77
C ALA A 135 -11.51 5.49 -7.37
N GLU A 136 -10.87 5.46 -8.55
CA GLU A 136 -10.37 4.22 -9.19
C GLU A 136 -8.98 3.81 -8.67
N THR A 137 -8.38 4.62 -7.80
CA THR A 137 -7.11 4.29 -7.14
C THR A 137 -7.35 3.16 -6.14
N ASP A 138 -6.56 2.09 -6.24
CA ASP A 138 -6.63 0.99 -5.27
C ASP A 138 -5.87 1.30 -3.98
N LEU A 139 -4.77 2.07 -4.08
CA LEU A 139 -3.93 2.41 -2.94
C LEU A 139 -3.12 3.71 -3.20
N LEU A 140 -3.16 4.62 -2.23
CA LEU A 140 -2.24 5.75 -2.15
C LEU A 140 -1.01 5.36 -1.31
N ILE A 141 0.20 5.54 -1.86
CA ILE A 141 1.47 5.36 -1.13
C ILE A 141 2.14 6.71 -0.93
N ILE A 142 2.43 7.09 0.32
CA ILE A 142 3.21 8.28 0.62
C ILE A 142 4.51 7.86 1.31
N ASN A 143 5.64 8.21 0.72
CA ASN A 143 6.96 7.79 1.19
C ASN A 143 7.22 8.18 2.65
N LYS A 144 6.84 9.41 3.07
CA LYS A 144 7.14 9.90 4.41
C LYS A 144 6.16 10.94 4.95
N PHE A 145 5.55 10.64 6.09
CA PHE A 145 4.95 11.63 6.99
C PHE A 145 6.06 12.34 7.78
N GLY A 146 6.40 13.53 7.32
CA GLY A 146 7.53 14.32 7.78
C GLY A 146 7.12 15.53 8.62
N LYS A 147 8.10 16.44 8.76
CA LYS A 147 7.89 17.73 9.43
C LYS A 147 6.87 18.60 8.68
N HIS A 148 6.81 18.51 7.35
CA HIS A 148 5.90 19.32 6.54
C HIS A 148 4.45 18.91 6.79
N GLU A 149 4.16 17.61 6.80
CA GLU A 149 2.82 17.06 7.04
C GLU A 149 2.35 17.31 8.48
N ALA A 150 3.27 17.20 9.46
CA ALA A 150 3.02 17.56 10.85
C ALA A 150 2.65 19.05 11.01
N MET A 151 3.20 19.92 10.15
CA MET A 151 2.90 21.36 10.13
C MET A 151 1.71 21.73 9.23
N GLY A 152 0.93 20.75 8.75
CA GLY A 152 -0.25 21.03 7.93
C GLY A 152 0.03 21.24 6.43
N ARG A 153 1.21 20.88 5.93
CA ARG A 153 1.64 21.09 4.53
C ARG A 153 1.93 19.76 3.83
N GLY A 154 2.51 19.81 2.63
CA GLY A 154 2.94 18.63 1.90
C GLY A 154 1.77 17.73 1.51
N PHE A 155 1.92 16.42 1.68
CA PHE A 155 0.90 15.45 1.25
C PHE A 155 -0.35 15.39 2.12
N ARG A 156 -0.46 16.20 3.19
CA ARG A 156 -1.57 16.12 4.15
C ARG A 156 -2.94 16.22 3.49
N THR A 157 -3.13 17.18 2.58
CA THR A 157 -4.40 17.35 1.87
C THR A 157 -4.69 16.17 0.95
N VAL A 158 -3.69 15.66 0.24
CA VAL A 158 -3.82 14.48 -0.62
C VAL A 158 -4.23 13.24 0.17
N ILE A 159 -3.65 13.05 1.37
CA ILE A 159 -4.01 11.97 2.28
C ILE A 159 -5.47 12.11 2.72
N ALA A 160 -5.90 13.30 3.14
CA ALA A 160 -7.28 13.55 3.53
C ALA A 160 -8.27 13.26 2.39
N THR A 161 -7.98 13.76 1.18
CA THR A 161 -8.80 13.50 -0.01
C THR A 161 -8.88 12.00 -0.33
N ALA A 162 -7.78 11.24 -0.21
CA ALA A 162 -7.80 9.80 -0.44
C ALA A 162 -8.75 9.10 0.53
N ILE A 163 -8.72 9.46 1.81
CA ILE A 163 -9.64 8.93 2.83
C ILE A 163 -11.09 9.29 2.50
N GLU A 164 -11.36 10.54 2.11
CA GLU A 164 -12.72 11.01 1.74
C GLU A 164 -13.31 10.25 0.55
N ILE A 165 -12.49 9.83 -0.41
CA ILE A 165 -12.93 9.06 -1.58
C ILE A 165 -12.74 7.54 -1.40
N ASN A 166 -12.56 7.08 -0.17
CA ASN A 166 -12.41 5.67 0.21
C ASN A 166 -11.22 4.93 -0.43
N VAL A 167 -10.12 5.66 -0.69
CA VAL A 167 -8.84 5.10 -1.15
C VAL A 167 -7.95 4.81 0.05
N PRO A 168 -7.53 3.55 0.28
CA PRO A 168 -6.59 3.21 1.34
C PRO A 168 -5.27 3.96 1.20
N VAL A 169 -4.65 4.30 2.34
CA VAL A 169 -3.40 5.06 2.40
C VAL A 169 -2.33 4.29 3.18
N LEU A 170 -1.18 4.09 2.55
CA LEU A 170 0.01 3.55 3.17
C LEU A 170 1.08 4.64 3.32
N LEU A 171 1.61 4.80 4.53
CA LEU A 171 2.62 5.81 4.83
C LEU A 171 3.89 5.23 5.45
N GLY A 172 5.04 5.79 5.08
CA GLY A 172 6.23 5.72 5.94
C GLY A 172 6.15 6.80 7.03
N VAL A 173 6.39 6.46 8.29
CA VAL A 173 6.38 7.43 9.40
C VAL A 173 7.76 7.50 10.05
N ASN A 174 8.25 8.73 10.22
CA ASN A 174 9.45 8.99 10.99
C ASN A 174 9.14 8.86 12.49
N VAL A 175 10.01 8.17 13.24
CA VAL A 175 9.93 8.07 14.71
C VAL A 175 9.71 9.43 15.38
N LEU A 176 10.41 10.47 14.90
CA LEU A 176 10.30 11.83 15.47
C LEU A 176 8.95 12.51 15.22
N ASN A 177 8.15 12.03 14.27
CA ASN A 177 6.85 12.59 13.92
C ASN A 177 5.70 11.64 14.24
N LEU A 178 5.96 10.54 14.97
CA LEU A 178 4.94 9.53 15.26
C LEU A 178 3.75 10.13 16.00
N GLU A 179 4.01 10.92 17.04
CA GLU A 179 2.93 11.57 17.82
C GLU A 179 2.09 12.51 16.94
N ALA A 180 2.74 13.33 16.10
CA ALA A 180 2.03 14.22 15.17
C ALA A 180 1.22 13.43 14.12
N PHE A 181 1.70 12.26 13.71
CA PHE A 181 0.99 11.35 12.82
C PHE A 181 -0.21 10.69 13.50
N GLU A 182 -0.06 10.23 14.75
CA GLU A 182 -1.16 9.64 15.54
C GLU A 182 -2.29 10.66 15.76
N GLN A 183 -1.93 11.91 16.06
CA GLN A 183 -2.89 13.02 16.14
C GLN A 183 -3.58 13.28 14.79
N PHE A 184 -2.83 13.29 13.69
CA PHE A 184 -3.39 13.48 12.34
C PHE A 184 -4.35 12.35 11.95
N SER A 185 -3.97 11.11 12.21
CA SER A 185 -4.74 9.92 11.86
C SER A 185 -5.89 9.65 12.85
N GLY A 186 -6.06 10.45 13.90
CA GLY A 186 -7.07 10.22 14.93
C GLY A 186 -6.90 8.86 15.64
N GLY A 187 -5.70 8.29 15.64
CA GLY A 187 -5.41 6.98 16.22
C GLY A 187 -5.99 5.77 15.46
N VAL A 188 -6.58 5.96 14.27
CA VAL A 188 -7.21 4.86 13.51
C VAL A 188 -6.25 4.14 12.56
N ALA A 189 -5.03 4.65 12.37
CA ALA A 189 -4.05 4.05 11.47
C ALA A 189 -3.43 2.79 12.06
N VAL A 190 -3.33 1.74 11.23
CA VAL A 190 -2.74 0.46 11.65
C VAL A 190 -1.23 0.47 11.46
N ARG A 191 -0.48 0.18 12.53
CA ARG A 191 0.96 -0.04 12.44
C ARG A 191 1.24 -1.42 11.83
N LEU A 192 1.94 -1.43 10.71
CA LEU A 192 2.45 -2.65 10.08
C LEU A 192 3.90 -2.90 10.49
N GLU A 193 4.29 -4.17 10.48
CA GLU A 193 5.72 -4.52 10.49
C GLU A 193 6.39 -3.90 9.25
N CYS A 194 7.59 -3.35 9.43
CA CYS A 194 8.34 -2.68 8.36
C CYS A 194 8.98 -3.70 7.39
N GLN A 195 8.14 -4.46 6.71
CA GLN A 195 8.50 -5.50 5.75
C GLN A 195 7.49 -5.54 4.61
N ALA A 196 7.95 -5.82 3.39
CA ALA A 196 7.10 -5.83 2.20
C ALA A 196 5.92 -6.80 2.33
N ALA A 197 6.14 -8.00 2.87
CA ALA A 197 5.09 -9.00 3.04
C ALA A 197 3.91 -8.53 3.91
N SER A 198 4.16 -7.70 4.93
CA SER A 198 3.10 -7.15 5.80
C SER A 198 2.32 -6.05 5.08
N VAL A 199 3.01 -5.22 4.29
CA VAL A 199 2.40 -4.21 3.43
C VAL A 199 1.49 -4.85 2.38
N LEU A 200 1.98 -5.87 1.67
CA LEU A 200 1.21 -6.55 0.61
C LEU A 200 -0.06 -7.19 1.16
N ARG A 201 0.04 -7.91 2.28
CA ARG A 201 -1.13 -8.53 2.92
C ARG A 201 -2.17 -7.50 3.35
N TRP A 202 -1.74 -6.36 3.85
CA TRP A 202 -2.65 -5.29 4.23
C TRP A 202 -3.31 -4.67 2.99
N ALA A 203 -2.54 -4.33 1.95
CA ALA A 203 -3.05 -3.75 0.71
C ALA A 203 -4.08 -4.66 0.01
N GLU A 204 -3.79 -5.97 -0.07
CA GLU A 204 -4.75 -6.96 -0.58
C GLU A 204 -6.05 -6.98 0.22
N ARG A 205 -5.94 -6.96 1.56
CA ARG A 205 -7.11 -6.97 2.44
C ARG A 205 -7.94 -5.69 2.31
N SER A 206 -7.30 -4.52 2.25
CA SER A 206 -7.99 -3.24 2.08
C SER A 206 -8.73 -3.16 0.75
N LYS A 207 -8.21 -3.77 -0.32
CA LYS A 207 -8.90 -3.87 -1.62
C LYS A 207 -10.09 -4.83 -1.58
N LEU A 208 -9.99 -5.93 -0.84
CA LEU A 208 -11.06 -6.93 -0.71
C LEU A 208 -12.20 -6.48 0.20
N PHE A 209 -11.90 -5.58 1.15
CA PHE A 209 -12.87 -5.02 2.09
C PHE A 209 -12.78 -3.50 2.07
N PRO A 210 -13.21 -2.86 0.97
CA PRO A 210 -13.27 -1.41 0.93
C PRO A 210 -14.21 -0.96 2.04
N THR A 211 -13.78 0.02 2.84
CA THR A 211 -14.58 0.57 3.93
C THR A 211 -15.80 1.23 3.31
N THR A 212 -16.95 0.56 3.39
CA THR A 212 -18.24 1.14 3.01
C THR A 212 -18.71 2.09 4.11
N ASP A 213 -19.38 3.16 3.69
CA ASP A 213 -19.89 4.23 4.54
C ASP A 213 -20.52 3.70 5.84
N PHE A 214 -20.15 4.36 6.94
CA PHE A 214 -20.85 4.23 8.21
C PHE A 214 -22.23 4.90 8.06
N GLU A 215 -23.30 4.10 7.96
CA GLU A 215 -24.64 4.63 8.16
C GLU A 215 -24.77 5.13 9.60
N SER A 216 -24.90 6.45 9.75
CA SER A 216 -25.36 7.04 11.01
C SER A 216 -26.69 6.38 11.39
N PRO A 217 -26.96 6.07 12.67
CA PRO A 217 -28.20 5.39 13.11
C PRO A 217 -29.51 6.11 12.72
N ASP A 218 -29.40 7.35 12.23
CA ASP A 218 -30.52 8.26 11.97
C ASP A 218 -31.09 8.16 10.54
N GLY A 219 -30.67 7.16 9.74
CA GLY A 219 -31.49 6.59 8.66
C GLY A 219 -31.79 7.47 7.44
N LEU A 220 -30.94 8.45 7.11
CA LEU A 220 -31.09 9.30 5.93
C LEU A 220 -29.75 9.46 5.16
N GLY A 221 -29.37 8.44 4.39
CA GLY A 221 -28.18 8.49 3.52
C GLY A 221 -28.41 7.68 2.23
N LYS A 222 -28.17 8.30 1.07
CA LYS A 222 -28.51 7.77 -0.25
C LYS A 222 -27.58 6.63 -0.66
N GLN A 223 -28.15 5.56 -1.23
CA GLN A 223 -27.42 4.45 -1.86
C GLN A 223 -26.50 4.94 -3.00
N PHE A 224 -25.21 4.66 -2.87
CA PHE A 224 -24.28 4.64 -3.99
C PHE A 224 -23.75 3.21 -4.19
N THR A 225 -24.24 2.52 -5.21
CA THR A 225 -23.78 1.18 -5.56
C THR A 225 -22.57 1.25 -6.50
N ARG A 226 -21.43 0.69 -6.10
CA ARG A 226 -20.38 0.25 -7.04
C ARG A 226 -20.94 -0.90 -7.91
N PRO A 227 -20.57 -0.99 -9.20
CA PRO A 227 -21.01 -2.10 -10.03
C PRO A 227 -20.39 -3.42 -9.55
N ALA A 228 -21.20 -4.48 -9.55
CA ALA A 228 -20.77 -5.82 -9.18
C ALA A 228 -19.75 -6.35 -10.21
N ILE A 229 -18.61 -6.84 -9.73
CA ILE A 229 -17.73 -7.70 -10.52
C ILE A 229 -18.47 -9.03 -10.70
N SER A 230 -19.15 -9.22 -11.84
CA SER A 230 -19.80 -10.49 -12.17
C SER A 230 -18.75 -11.58 -12.32
N ALA A 231 -18.74 -12.52 -11.37
CA ALA A 231 -18.03 -13.78 -11.50
C ALA A 231 -18.91 -14.78 -12.26
N ASP A 232 -19.13 -14.56 -13.55
CA ASP A 232 -19.66 -15.59 -14.45
C ASP A 232 -18.51 -16.52 -14.86
N LEU A 233 -18.22 -17.51 -14.03
CA LEU A 233 -17.61 -18.75 -14.50
C LEU A 233 -18.67 -19.85 -14.48
N PRO A 234 -19.07 -20.41 -15.64
CA PRO A 234 -20.08 -21.46 -15.66
C PRO A 234 -19.58 -22.74 -14.97
N MET A 235 -20.46 -23.20 -14.09
CA MET A 235 -20.48 -24.45 -13.36
C MET A 235 -20.27 -25.66 -14.29
N GLN A 236 -19.35 -26.56 -13.94
CA GLN A 236 -19.24 -27.88 -14.56
C GLN A 236 -20.52 -28.71 -14.35
N PRO A 237 -20.82 -29.68 -15.23
CA PRO A 237 -21.53 -30.88 -14.84
C PRO A 237 -20.56 -32.06 -14.60
N ARG A 238 -20.91 -32.84 -13.58
CA ARG A 238 -20.24 -34.04 -13.09
C ARG A 238 -20.39 -35.24 -14.04
N VAL A 239 -19.30 -36.03 -14.12
CA VAL A 239 -19.16 -37.50 -14.05
C VAL A 239 -20.33 -38.39 -14.53
N GLY A 240 -20.02 -39.37 -15.39
CA GLY A 240 -20.65 -40.72 -15.31
C GLY A 240 -20.76 -41.58 -16.57
N HIS A 241 -19.86 -42.57 -16.68
CA HIS A 241 -20.06 -43.97 -17.12
C HIS A 241 -20.50 -44.42 -18.55
N HIS A 242 -19.65 -45.34 -19.07
CA HIS A 242 -19.92 -46.65 -19.73
C HIS A 242 -20.35 -46.78 -21.21
N ASN A 243 -19.65 -47.75 -21.86
CA ASN A 243 -19.98 -48.60 -23.03
C ASN A 243 -20.31 -47.87 -24.35
N GLN A 244 -19.70 -48.19 -25.50
CA GLN A 244 -19.14 -49.44 -26.06
C GLN A 244 -17.83 -49.15 -26.80
#